data_AF-A0A090RRH4-F1
#
_entry.id   AF-A0A090RRH4-F1
#
_cell.length_a   1.000
_cell.length_b   1.000
_cell.length_c   1.000
_cell.angle_alpha   90.00
_cell.angle_beta   90.00
_cell.angle_gamma   90.00
#
_symmetry.space_group_name_H-M   'P 1'
#
loop_
_entity.id
_entity.type
_entity.pdbx_description
1 polymer ?
#
loop_
_entity_poly.entity_id
_entity_poly.type
_entity_poly.pdbx_seq_one_letter_code
_entity_poly.pdbx_strand_id
1 'polypeptide(L)' 'MAKATIADVAKYCGVSTATVSMALTNKGRISTATRERVLEGVRHLGYVYNQAAANLRHKRSNLVA' A
#
# COMPACT_ATOMS: atom_id res chain seq x y z
N MET A 1 -17.00 5.05 -10.16
CA MET A 1 -15.93 5.95 -9.67
C MET A 1 -14.68 5.13 -9.43
N ALA A 2 -13.57 5.49 -10.09
CA ALA A 2 -12.32 4.74 -9.99
C ALA A 2 -11.78 4.83 -8.56
N LYS A 3 -11.80 3.70 -7.85
CA LYS A 3 -11.27 3.59 -6.49
C LYS A 3 -9.75 3.68 -6.61
N ALA A 4 -9.14 4.68 -5.98
CA ALA A 4 -7.69 4.77 -5.91
C ALA A 4 -7.11 3.42 -5.48
N THR A 5 -6.07 2.95 -6.16
CA THR A 5 -5.43 1.68 -5.86
C THR A 5 -4.06 1.90 -5.24
N ILE A 6 -3.48 0.85 -4.66
CA ILE A 6 -2.11 0.90 -4.14
C ILE A 6 -1.09 1.21 -5.26
N ALA A 7 -1.42 0.89 -6.52
CA ALA A 7 -0.59 1.21 -7.69
C ALA A 7 -0.59 2.71 -8.00
N ASP A 8 -1.73 3.39 -7.82
CA ASP A 8 -1.83 4.83 -8.02
C ASP A 8 -1.05 5.59 -6.96
N VAL A 9 -1.16 5.16 -5.70
CA VAL A 9 -0.37 5.70 -4.58
C VAL A 9 1.13 5.49 -4.84
N ALA A 10 1.53 4.30 -5.30
CA ALA A 10 2.91 3.99 -5.64
C ALA A 10 3.45 4.94 -6.74
N LYS A 11 2.68 5.13 -7.82
CA LYS A 11 3.00 6.07 -8.90
C LYS A 11 3.12 7.51 -8.40
N TYR A 12 2.17 7.95 -7.59
CA TYR A 12 2.14 9.30 -7.04
C TYR A 12 3.34 9.60 -6.14
N CYS A 13 3.68 8.66 -5.25
CA CYS A 13 4.79 8.83 -4.32
C CYS A 13 6.16 8.58 -4.97
N GLY A 14 6.21 7.97 -6.16
CA GLY A 14 7.43 7.59 -6.87
C GLY A 14 8.12 6.37 -6.26
N VAL A 15 7.37 5.46 -5.66
CA VAL A 15 7.88 4.26 -4.98
C VAL A 15 7.22 3.00 -5.54
N SER A 16 7.79 1.83 -5.25
CA SER A 16 7.17 0.55 -5.64
C SER A 16 5.94 0.22 -4.80
N THR A 17 4.99 -0.53 -5.37
CA THR A 17 3.82 -1.06 -4.64
C THR A 17 4.22 -1.90 -3.42
N ALA A 18 5.35 -2.60 -3.49
CA ALA A 18 5.96 -3.29 -2.36
C ALA A 18 6.36 -2.31 -1.24
N THR A 19 6.99 -1.18 -1.58
CA THR A 19 7.37 -0.13 -0.63
C THR A 19 6.15 0.47 0.06
N VAL A 20 5.08 0.74 -0.69
CA VAL A 20 3.80 1.20 -0.12
C VAL A 20 3.23 0.16 0.83
N SER A 21 3.23 -1.12 0.44
CA SER A 21 2.78 -2.22 1.29
C SER A 21 3.60 -2.28 2.59
N MET A 22 4.92 -2.19 2.50
CA MET A 22 5.84 -2.21 3.64
C MET A 22 5.65 -0.99 4.56
N ALA A 23 5.42 0.20 3.98
CA ALA A 23 5.13 1.43 4.72
C ALA A 23 3.80 1.36 5.49
N LEU A 24 2.81 0.66 4.92
CA LEU A 24 1.50 0.44 5.54
C LEU A 24 1.53 -0.66 6.60
N THR A 25 2.27 -1.75 6.36
CA THR A 25 2.38 -2.88 7.31
C THR A 25 3.46 -2.65 8.36
N ASN A 26 4.20 -1.54 8.27
CA ASN A 26 5.36 -1.24 9.11
C ASN A 26 6.37 -2.41 9.18
N LYS A 27 6.50 -3.16 8.07
CA LYS A 27 7.43 -4.28 7.95
C LYS A 27 8.52 -3.88 6.96
N GLY A 28 9.72 -3.64 7.48
CA GLY A 28 10.92 -3.36 6.70
C GLY A 28 11.62 -2.07 7.10
N ARG A 29 12.86 -1.89 6.64
CA ARG A 29 13.64 -0.66 6.80
C ARG A 29 13.19 0.37 5.75
N ILE A 30 12.15 1.12 6.07
CA ILE A 30 11.73 2.29 5.29
C ILE A 30 12.04 3.55 6.10
N SER A 31 12.61 4.55 5.45
CA SER A 31 12.83 5.86 6.07
C SER A 31 11.50 6.48 6.46
N THR A 32 11.44 7.09 7.63
CA THR A 32 10.26 7.84 8.12
C THR A 32 9.80 8.87 7.10
N ALA A 33 10.73 9.54 6.41
CA ALA A 33 10.43 10.49 5.33
C ALA A 33 9.64 9.86 4.17
N THR A 34 10.01 8.64 3.74
CA THR A 34 9.29 7.92 2.67
C THR A 34 7.92 7.47 3.16
N ARG A 35 7.81 7.04 4.42
CA ARG A 35 6.53 6.65 5.02
C ARG A 35 5.55 7.82 5.09
N GLU A 36 6.02 9.00 5.49
CA GLU A 36 5.20 10.22 5.50
C GLU A 36 4.73 10.61 4.10
N ARG A 37 5.61 10.61 3.09
CA ARG A 37 5.22 10.84 1.69
C ARG A 37 4.14 9.88 1.21
N VAL A 38 4.26 8.60 1.58
CA VAL A 38 3.24 7.59 1.25
C VAL A 38 1.93 7.90 1.97
N LEU A 39 1.97 8.20 3.27
CA LEU A 39 0.77 8.55 4.04
C LEU A 39 0.08 9.81 3.50
N GLU A 40 0.82 10.82 3.07
CA GLU A 40 0.27 11.99 2.38
C GLU A 40 -0.38 11.63 1.05
N GLY A 41 0.31 10.85 0.20
CA GLY A 41 -0.24 10.43 -1.08
C GLY A 41 -1.52 9.61 -0.92
N VAL A 42 -1.56 8.73 0.07
CA VAL A 42 -2.74 7.94 0.47
C VAL A 42 -3.90 8.87 0.85
N ARG A 43 -3.65 9.90 1.67
CA ARG A 43 -4.66 10.89 2.05
C ARG A 43 -5.13 11.71 0.85
N HIS A 44 -4.21 12.19 0.01
CA HIS A 44 -4.50 13.00 -1.17
C HIS A 44 -5.35 12.25 -2.20
N LEU A 45 -5.02 10.98 -2.45
CA LEU A 45 -5.75 10.12 -3.39
C LEU A 45 -7.05 9.54 -2.80
N GLY A 46 -7.31 9.76 -1.50
CA GLY A 46 -8.43 9.12 -0.80
C GLY A 46 -8.31 7.59 -0.76
N TYR A 47 -7.09 7.06 -0.85
CA TYR A 47 -6.86 5.62 -0.73
C TYR A 47 -7.10 5.21 0.71
N VAL A 48 -8.14 4.41 0.95
CA VAL A 48 -8.33 3.79 2.26
C VAL A 48 -7.66 2.43 2.22
N TYR A 49 -6.59 2.26 3.02
CA TYR A 49 -5.94 0.97 3.17
C TYR A 49 -6.95 -0.04 3.73
N ASN A 50 -7.47 -0.88 2.85
CA ASN A 50 -8.40 -1.92 3.25
C ASN A 50 -7.60 -3.16 3.68
N GLN A 51 -7.45 -3.33 5.00
CA GLN A 51 -6.84 -4.52 5.58
C GLN A 51 -7.52 -5.82 5.11
N ALA A 52 -8.83 -5.79 4.83
CA ALA A 52 -9.53 -6.94 4.27
C ALA A 52 -9.07 -7.26 2.83
N ALA A 53 -8.73 -6.25 2.02
CA ALA A 53 -8.14 -6.45 0.69
C ALA A 53 -6.69 -6.98 0.79
N ALA A 54 -5.92 -6.53 1.79
CA ALA A 54 -4.59 -7.08 2.07
C ALA A 54 -4.66 -8.55 2.50
N ASN A 55 -5.58 -8.90 3.40
CA ASN A 55 -5.82 -10.28 3.83
C ASN A 55 -6.37 -11.16 2.71
N LEU A 56 -7.23 -10.63 1.82
CA LEU A 56 -7.73 -11.37 0.66
C LEU A 56 -6.61 -11.70 -0.33
N ARG A 57 -5.67 -10.76 -0.57
CA ARG A 57 -4.49 -11.00 -1.41
C ARG A 57 -3.56 -12.05 -0.81
N HIS A 58 -3.36 -12.02 0.50
CA HIS A 58 -2.56 -13.04 1.19
C HIS A 58 -3.24 -14.42 1.21
N LYS A 59 -4.57 -14.50 1.40
CA LYS A 59 -5.30 -15.77 1.39
C LYS A 59 -5.29 -16.48 0.04
N ARG A 60 -5.24 -15.75 -1.09
CA ARG A 60 -5.08 -16.38 -2.42
C ARG A 60 -3.72 -17.07 -2.62
N SER A 61 -2.71 -16.72 -1.83
CA SER A 61 -1.36 -17.29 -1.99
C SER A 61 -1.09 -18.54 -1.15
N ASN A 62 -2.05 -18.97 -0.30
CA ASN A 62 -1.87 -20.15 0.56
C ASN A 62 -2.92 -21.25 0.32
N LEU A 63 -3.57 -21.23 -0.83
CA LEU A 63 -4.31 -22.39 -1.35
C LEU A 63 -3.34 -23.23 -2.19
N VAL A 64 -2.44 -23.93 -1.49
CA VAL A 64 -1.84 -25.14 -2.03
C VAL A 64 -2.66 -26.27 -1.44
N ALA A 65 -3.46 -26.90 -2.30
CA ALA A 65 -4.24 -28.10 -1.99
C ALA A 65 -3.32 -29.31 -1.86
#